data_AF-A0A4U1CZ99-F1
#
_entry.id   AF-A0A4U1CZ99-F1
#
_cell.length_a   1.000
_cell.length_b   1.000
_cell.length_c   1.000
_cell.angle_alpha   90.00
_cell.angle_beta   90.00
_cell.angle_gamma   90.00
#
_symmetry.space_group_name_H-M   'P 1'
#
loop_
_entity.id
_entity.type
_entity.pdbx_description
1 polymer ?
#
loop_
_entity_poly.entity_id
_entity_poly.type
_entity_poly.pdbx_seq_one_letter_code
_entity_poly.pdbx_strand_id
1 'polypeptide(L)'
;MNTKILMTSSTIVMATIGLVCSFMPDEVLTYFGIKEFIVLPLIIQVLGSTYLGFAILNWMAKSNLIGGIYSKPVVIGNFMHYAVSSLALVKFFMAHTDLKLILIPLGIYVIFALLFGKVMFSSPV
;
A
#
# COMPACT_ATOMS: atom_id res chain seq x y z
N MET A 1 9.63 -7.46 -25.78
CA MET A 1 9.17 -8.05 -24.49
C MET A 1 7.66 -7.86 -24.38
N ASN A 2 6.88 -8.90 -24.09
CA ASN A 2 5.42 -8.78 -23.94
C ASN A 2 5.08 -8.23 -22.55
N THR A 3 4.92 -6.90 -22.47
CA THR A 3 4.68 -6.18 -21.21
C THR A 3 3.36 -6.60 -20.55
N LYS A 4 2.33 -6.96 -21.33
CA LYS A 4 1.05 -7.44 -20.80
C LYS A 4 1.18 -8.74 -20.00
N ILE A 5 1.96 -9.70 -20.52
CA ILE A 5 2.24 -10.96 -19.82
C ILE A 5 3.03 -10.67 -18.54
N LEU A 6 4.06 -9.81 -18.62
CA LEU A 6 4.89 -9.42 -17.48
C LEU A 6 4.07 -8.74 -16.37
N MET A 7 3.17 -7.83 -16.72
CA MET A 7 2.33 -7.14 -15.73
C MET A 7 1.28 -8.06 -15.13
N THR A 8 0.72 -8.97 -15.92
CA THR A 8 -0.26 -9.96 -15.44
C THR A 8 0.37 -10.93 -14.45
N SER A 9 1.55 -11.48 -14.75
CA SER A 9 2.26 -12.36 -13.83
C SER A 9 2.67 -11.63 -12.55
N SER A 10 3.15 -10.39 -12.67
CA SER A 10 3.48 -9.55 -11.51
C SER A 10 2.27 -9.26 -10.62
N THR A 11 1.10 -8.97 -11.20
CA THR A 11 -0.15 -8.84 -10.45
C THR A 11 -0.45 -10.09 -9.65
N ILE A 12 -0.38 -11.28 -10.24
CA ILE A 12 -0.74 -12.53 -9.55
C ILE A 12 0.17 -12.74 -8.34
N VAL A 13 1.48 -12.58 -8.52
CA VAL A 13 2.46 -12.74 -7.43
C VAL A 13 2.22 -11.70 -6.32
N MET A 14 2.11 -10.42 -6.68
CA MET A 14 1.93 -9.35 -5.70
C MET A 14 0.58 -9.39 -5.01
N ALA A 15 -0.48 -9.80 -5.71
CA ALA A 15 -1.80 -10.01 -5.12
C ALA A 15 -1.74 -11.15 -4.10
N THR A 16 -1.08 -12.25 -4.45
CA THR A 16 -0.98 -13.43 -3.57
C THR A 16 -0.22 -13.08 -2.29
N ILE A 17 0.97 -12.48 -2.42
CA ILE A 17 1.79 -12.07 -1.27
C ILE A 17 1.07 -10.99 -0.46
N GLY A 18 0.47 -10.01 -1.12
CA GLY A 18 -0.27 -8.95 -0.46
C GLY A 18 -1.47 -9.48 0.33
N LEU A 19 -2.22 -10.43 -0.23
CA LEU A 19 -3.34 -11.08 0.46
C LEU A 19 -2.84 -11.88 1.67
N VAL A 20 -1.81 -12.69 1.51
CA VAL A 20 -1.25 -13.48 2.62
C VAL A 20 -0.75 -12.56 3.75
N CYS A 21 0.05 -11.55 3.44
CA CYS A 21 0.58 -10.63 4.44
C CYS A 21 -0.49 -9.72 5.08
N SER A 22 -1.56 -9.38 4.36
CA SER A 22 -2.65 -8.57 4.91
C SER A 22 -3.63 -9.36 5.77
N PHE A 23 -3.97 -10.59 5.37
CA PHE A 23 -5.00 -11.41 6.03
C PHE A 23 -4.45 -12.43 7.01
N MET A 24 -3.19 -12.82 6.88
CA MET A 24 -2.55 -13.85 7.70
C MET A 24 -1.19 -13.40 8.27
N PRO A 25 -1.06 -12.19 8.83
CA PRO A 25 0.24 -11.67 9.28
C PRO A 25 0.83 -12.47 10.44
N ASP A 26 -0.01 -12.97 11.35
CA ASP A 26 0.40 -13.73 12.53
C ASP A 26 0.83 -15.15 12.14
N GLU A 27 0.16 -15.76 11.15
CA GLU A 27 0.55 -17.04 10.56
C GLU A 27 1.87 -16.91 9.79
N VAL A 28 2.06 -15.81 9.05
CA VAL A 28 3.34 -15.50 8.41
C VAL A 28 4.44 -15.40 9.46
N LEU A 29 4.24 -14.67 10.55
CA LEU A 29 5.22 -14.56 11.63
C LEU A 29 5.48 -15.88 12.34
N THR A 30 4.42 -16.65 12.61
CA THR A 30 4.51 -17.96 13.25
C THR A 30 5.27 -18.96 12.38
N TYR A 31 5.04 -18.94 11.07
CA TYR A 31 5.80 -19.75 10.10
C TYR A 31 7.30 -19.47 10.16
N PHE A 32 7.69 -18.20 10.37
CA PHE A 32 9.08 -17.80 10.56
C PHE A 32 9.58 -17.97 12.01
N GLY A 33 8.79 -18.54 12.91
CA GLY A 33 9.17 -18.78 14.31
C GLY A 33 9.19 -17.52 15.18
N ILE A 34 8.58 -16.41 14.73
CA ILE A 34 8.55 -15.14 15.45
C ILE A 34 7.23 -15.03 16.22
N LYS A 35 7.28 -14.98 17.56
CA LYS A 35 6.07 -15.01 18.42
C LYS A 35 5.92 -13.84 19.39
N GLU A 36 6.96 -13.04 19.63
CA GLU A 36 6.98 -12.12 20.78
C GLU A 36 6.89 -10.62 20.43
N PHE A 37 6.79 -10.25 19.15
CA PHE A 37 6.78 -8.84 18.75
C PHE A 37 5.38 -8.32 18.46
N ILE A 38 4.80 -7.56 19.39
CA ILE A 38 3.46 -6.96 19.32
C ILE A 38 3.27 -6.05 18.08
N VAL A 39 4.32 -5.37 17.62
CA VAL A 39 4.23 -4.39 16.51
C VAL A 39 4.45 -5.04 15.14
N LEU A 40 5.04 -6.23 15.09
CA LEU A 40 5.49 -6.84 13.84
C LEU A 40 4.36 -7.32 12.92
N PRO A 41 3.23 -7.87 13.41
CA PRO A 41 2.08 -8.21 12.56
C PRO A 41 1.54 -6.98 11.81
N LEU A 42 1.50 -5.83 12.50
CA LEU A 42 1.09 -4.55 11.93
C LEU A 42 2.02 -4.11 10.78
N ILE A 43 3.33 -4.26 10.96
CA ILE A 43 4.31 -3.95 9.90
C ILE A 43 4.12 -4.88 8.70
N ILE A 44 3.88 -6.17 8.93
CA ILE A 44 3.62 -7.14 7.85
C ILE A 44 2.34 -6.81 7.10
N GLN A 45 1.27 -6.39 7.79
CA GLN A 45 0.04 -5.96 7.13
C GLN A 45 0.22 -4.69 6.28
N VAL A 46 1.00 -3.71 6.76
CA VAL A 46 1.34 -2.49 6.01
C VAL A 46 2.14 -2.85 4.75
N LEU A 47 3.09 -3.76 4.86
CA LEU A 47 3.81 -4.31 3.70
C LEU A 47 2.85 -5.04 2.74
N GLY A 48 1.97 -5.89 3.25
CA GLY A 48 0.94 -6.58 2.46
C GLY A 48 0.07 -5.61 1.67
N SER A 49 -0.38 -4.53 2.29
CA SER A 49 -1.18 -3.49 1.62
C SER A 49 -0.44 -2.80 0.48
N THR A 50 0.88 -2.65 0.60
CA THR A 50 1.74 -2.07 -0.42
C THR A 50 1.86 -3.02 -1.62
N TYR A 51 2.03 -4.32 -1.37
CA TYR A 51 2.04 -5.35 -2.41
C TYR A 51 0.70 -5.43 -3.14
N LEU A 52 -0.42 -5.34 -2.43
CA LEU A 52 -1.76 -5.25 -3.06
C LEU A 52 -1.90 -3.99 -3.93
N GLY A 53 -1.38 -2.84 -3.47
CA GLY A 53 -1.35 -1.59 -4.24
C GLY A 53 -0.62 -1.73 -5.57
N PHE A 54 0.55 -2.39 -5.57
CA PHE A 54 1.29 -2.67 -6.80
C PHE A 54 0.61 -3.73 -7.68
N ALA A 55 -0.01 -4.75 -7.09
CA ALA A 55 -0.74 -5.77 -7.84
C ALA A 55 -1.86 -5.16 -8.69
N ILE A 56 -2.66 -4.29 -8.08
CA ILE A 56 -3.77 -3.58 -8.73
C ILE A 56 -3.23 -2.57 -9.76
N LEU A 57 -2.16 -1.84 -9.46
CA LEU A 57 -1.52 -0.94 -10.42
C LEU A 57 -1.09 -1.70 -11.68
N ASN A 58 -0.42 -2.85 -11.51
CA ASN A 58 0.03 -3.67 -12.64
C ASN A 58 -1.15 -4.26 -13.43
N TRP A 59 -2.22 -4.64 -12.74
CA TRP A 59 -3.41 -5.18 -13.38
C TRP A 59 -4.10 -4.14 -14.26
N MET A 60 -4.17 -2.91 -13.78
CA MET A 60 -4.83 -1.81 -14.49
C MET A 60 -3.97 -1.26 -15.64
N ALA A 61 -2.64 -1.28 -15.51
CA ALA A 61 -1.73 -0.77 -16.52
C ALA A 61 -1.35 -1.80 -17.61
N LYS A 62 -1.66 -3.09 -17.43
CA LYS A 62 -1.23 -4.19 -18.34
C LYS A 62 -1.62 -4.04 -19.81
N SER A 63 -2.63 -3.21 -20.13
CA SER A 63 -3.10 -2.99 -21.51
C SER A 63 -2.80 -1.58 -22.03
N ASN A 64 -2.18 -0.72 -21.22
CA ASN A 64 -1.76 0.59 -21.65
C ASN A 64 -0.40 0.50 -22.34
N LEU A 65 -0.17 1.35 -23.35
CA LEU A 65 1.18 1.66 -23.82
C LEU A 65 1.94 2.24 -22.62
N ILE A 66 2.87 1.45 -22.08
CA ILE A 66 3.71 1.88 -20.97
C ILE A 66 4.55 3.07 -21.48
N GLY A 67 4.23 4.28 -21.00
CA GLY A 67 4.95 5.52 -21.34
C GLY A 67 4.10 6.75 -21.74
N GLY A 68 2.77 6.67 -21.87
CA GLY A 68 1.90 7.83 -22.20
C GLY A 68 1.21 8.48 -20.99
N ILE A 69 0.48 9.60 -21.22
CA ILE A 69 -0.29 10.48 -20.27
C ILE A 69 -1.32 9.74 -19.35
N TYR A 70 -1.35 8.42 -19.41
CA TYR A 70 -2.20 7.44 -18.74
C TYR A 70 -1.80 7.16 -17.27
N SER A 71 -1.25 8.15 -16.56
CA SER A 71 -0.71 8.03 -15.19
C SER A 71 -1.77 7.98 -14.07
N LYS A 72 -3.06 7.92 -14.41
CA LYS A 72 -4.16 7.88 -13.42
C LYS A 72 -4.10 6.65 -12.48
N PRO A 73 -3.73 5.44 -12.92
CA PRO A 73 -3.51 4.29 -12.03
C PRO A 73 -2.41 4.54 -10.97
N VAL A 74 -1.42 5.38 -11.28
CA VAL A 74 -0.32 5.73 -10.35
C VAL A 74 -0.81 6.70 -9.28
N VAL A 75 -1.62 7.69 -9.66
CA VAL A 75 -2.24 8.64 -8.72
C VAL A 75 -3.15 7.89 -7.74
N ILE A 76 -3.98 6.97 -8.25
CA ILE A 76 -4.91 6.18 -7.43
C ILE A 76 -4.16 5.20 -6.52
N GLY A 77 -3.10 4.54 -7.02
CA GLY A 77 -2.29 3.61 -6.22
C GLY A 77 -1.59 4.30 -5.04
N ASN A 78 -0.99 5.47 -5.28
CA ASN A 78 -0.36 6.26 -4.23
C ASN A 78 -1.39 6.84 -3.25
N PHE A 79 -2.51 7.36 -3.76
CA PHE A 79 -3.59 7.84 -2.89
C PHE A 79 -4.06 6.75 -1.92
N MET A 80 -4.28 5.53 -2.43
CA MET A 80 -4.72 4.39 -1.61
C MET A 80 -3.68 4.01 -0.54
N HIS A 81 -2.40 3.93 -0.90
CA HIS A 81 -1.35 3.61 0.08
C HIS A 81 -1.27 4.63 1.21
N TYR A 82 -1.25 5.92 0.86
CA TYR A 82 -1.11 6.99 1.85
C TYR A 82 -2.38 7.17 2.68
N ALA A 83 -3.56 7.15 2.06
CA ALA A 83 -4.83 7.33 2.79
C ALA A 83 -5.10 6.19 3.79
N VAL A 84 -4.94 4.93 3.37
CA VAL A 84 -5.18 3.76 4.23
C VAL A 84 -4.18 3.71 5.38
N SER A 85 -2.91 3.97 5.10
CA SER A 85 -1.86 3.96 6.12
C SER A 85 -1.97 5.16 7.08
N SER A 86 -2.43 6.34 6.62
CA SER A 86 -2.78 7.45 7.50
C SER A 86 -3.85 7.07 8.52
N LEU A 87 -4.95 6.46 8.06
CA LEU A 87 -6.05 6.04 8.94
C LEU A 87 -5.59 5.01 9.98
N ALA A 88 -4.74 4.06 9.57
CA ALA A 88 -4.13 3.08 10.47
C ALA A 88 -3.24 3.75 11.53
N LEU A 89 -2.41 4.73 11.14
CA LEU A 89 -1.54 5.49 12.04
C LEU A 89 -2.33 6.38 13.01
N VAL A 90 -3.41 7.03 12.57
CA VAL A 90 -4.32 7.80 13.45
C VAL A 90 -4.90 6.89 14.50
N LYS A 91 -5.48 5.76 14.10
CA LYS A 91 -6.12 4.80 15.00
C LYS A 91 -5.13 4.26 16.03
N PHE A 92 -3.92 3.91 15.59
CA PHE A 92 -2.88 3.41 16.49
C PHE A 92 -2.45 4.48 17.50
N PHE A 93 -2.24 5.72 17.06
CA PHE A 93 -1.84 6.82 17.93
C PHE A 93 -2.93 7.18 18.95
N MET A 94 -4.22 7.16 18.57
CA MET A 94 -5.32 7.36 19.51
C MET A 94 -5.37 6.29 20.60
N ALA A 95 -4.94 5.06 20.31
CA ALA A 95 -4.86 3.98 21.28
C ALA A 95 -3.56 3.99 22.12
N HIS A 96 -2.50 4.63 21.64
CA HIS A 96 -1.17 4.69 22.27
C HIS A 96 -0.61 6.11 22.22
N THR A 97 -1.30 7.05 22.88
CA THR A 97 -0.99 8.48 22.84
C THR A 97 0.37 8.84 23.44
N ASP A 98 0.93 7.93 24.24
CA ASP A 98 2.27 7.97 24.81
C ASP A 98 3.37 7.79 23.75
N LEU A 99 3.09 7.07 22.65
CA LEU A 99 4.02 6.83 21.55
C LEU A 99 4.03 7.97 20.54
N LYS A 100 4.48 9.15 21.00
CA LYS A 100 4.60 10.39 20.20
C LYS A 100 5.46 10.24 18.94
N LEU A 101 6.34 9.23 18.90
CA LEU A 101 7.16 8.89 17.73
C LEU A 101 6.32 8.69 16.44
N ILE A 102 5.05 8.29 16.59
CA ILE A 102 4.13 7.98 15.48
C ILE A 102 3.56 9.24 14.81
N LEU A 103 3.62 10.39 15.48
CA LEU A 103 3.11 11.65 14.92
C LEU A 103 3.83 12.07 13.64
N ILE A 104 5.14 11.79 13.53
CA ILE A 104 5.95 12.12 12.35
C ILE A 104 5.51 11.32 11.12
N PRO A 105 5.50 9.96 11.13
CA PRO A 105 5.00 9.19 9.98
C PRO A 105 3.53 9.46 9.71
N LEU A 106 2.71 9.69 10.75
CA LEU A 106 1.31 10.08 10.56
C LEU A 106 1.17 11.37 9.75
N GLY A 107 1.89 12.42 10.13
CA GLY A 107 1.86 13.71 9.44
C GLY A 107 2.28 13.58 7.97
N ILE A 108 3.36 12.85 7.71
CA ILE A 108 3.85 12.58 6.34
C ILE A 108 2.77 11.89 5.51
N TYR A 109 2.20 10.80 6.02
CA TYR A 109 1.20 10.02 5.30
C TYR A 109 -0.07 10.84 5.03
N VAL A 110 -0.53 11.65 5.99
CA VAL A 110 -1.71 12.52 5.82
C VAL A 110 -1.46 13.56 4.74
N ILE A 111 -0.29 14.20 4.72
CA ILE A 111 0.07 15.19 3.69
C ILE A 111 0.01 14.54 2.30
N PHE A 112 0.64 13.38 2.13
CA PHE A 112 0.64 12.70 0.83
C PHE A 112 -0.74 12.17 0.43
N ALA A 113 -1.57 11.71 1.37
CA ALA A 113 -2.95 11.34 1.10
C ALA A 113 -3.75 12.54 0.56
N LEU A 114 -3.60 13.72 1.15
CA LEU A 114 -4.27 14.95 0.70
C LEU A 114 -3.75 15.41 -0.68
N LEU A 115 -2.44 15.36 -0.91
CA LEU A 115 -1.83 15.75 -2.19
C LEU A 115 -2.28 14.82 -3.33
N PHE A 116 -2.20 13.50 -3.14
CA PHE A 116 -2.68 12.55 -4.15
C PHE A 116 -4.20 12.58 -4.32
N GLY A 117 -4.96 12.88 -3.25
CA GLY A 117 -6.39 13.16 -3.34
C GLY A 117 -6.69 14.39 -4.20
N LYS A 118 -5.95 15.48 -4.01
CA LYS A 118 -6.07 16.69 -4.85
C LYS A 118 -5.77 16.40 -6.32
N VAL A 119 -4.71 15.63 -6.59
CA VAL A 119 -4.32 15.24 -7.97
C VAL A 119 -5.37 14.30 -8.59
N MET A 120 -6.04 13.46 -7.79
CA MET A 120 -7.12 12.57 -8.27
C MET A 120 -8.35 13.32 -8.79
N PHE A 121 -8.70 14.47 -8.19
CA PHE A 121 -9.88 15.28 -8.55
C PHE A 121 -9.58 16.51 -9.41
N SER A 122 -8.30 16.80 -9.68
CA SER A 122 -7.90 17.88 -10.58
C SER A 122 -7.94 17.43 -12.05
N SER A 123 -8.26 18.35 -12.96
CA SER A 123 -8.07 18.12 -14.40
C SER A 123 -6.58 17.87 -14.71
N PRO A 124 -6.25 17.10 -15.77
CA PRO A 124 -4.87 16.95 -16.22
C PRO A 124 -4.30 18.33 -16.52
N VAL A 125 -3.10 18.59 -16.04
CA VAL A 125 -2.32 19.78 -16.40
C VAL A 125 -1.53 19.46 -17.66
#